data_AF-A0A7X6ZGM8-F1
#
_entry.id   AF-A0A7X6ZGM8-F1
#
_cell.length_a   1.000
_cell.length_b   1.000
_cell.length_c   1.000
_cell.angle_alpha   90.00
_cell.angle_beta   90.00
_cell.angle_gamma   90.00
#
_symmetry.space_group_name_H-M   'P 1'
#
loop_
_entity.id
_entity.type
_entity.pdbx_description
1 polymer ?
#
loop_
_entity_poly.entity_id
_entity_poly.type
_entity_poly.pdbx_seq_one_letter_code
_entity_poly.pdbx_strand_id
1 'polypeptide(L)'
;MKMSSTAAEIVKYQSNVMLAAKVALANVFYDLCAALEVEYDDVKKAVAMDSRIGSSHMDITTERGFGGKCFPKDLGAVTGKCRELKIDCGLLEEIHSYNLRIRRNRDWREIAGATVGGRIYNEPAEDKDKND
;
A
#
# COMPACT_ATOMS: atom_id res chain seq x y z
N MET A 1 -17.77 -15.30 15.51
CA MET A 1 -17.66 -14.02 16.23
C MET A 1 -18.80 -13.11 15.77
N LYS A 2 -19.51 -12.43 16.68
CA LYS A 2 -20.52 -11.42 16.31
C LYS A 2 -19.91 -10.02 16.45
N MET A 3 -20.21 -9.12 15.51
CA MET A 3 -19.75 -7.72 15.51
C MET A 3 -20.81 -6.82 14.85
N SER A 4 -20.73 -5.49 15.06
CA SER A 4 -21.60 -4.53 14.37
C SER A 4 -21.22 -4.38 12.90
N SER A 5 -22.13 -3.83 12.07
CA SER A 5 -21.85 -3.51 10.67
C SER A 5 -20.64 -2.58 10.53
N THR A 6 -20.59 -1.53 11.34
CA THR A 6 -19.45 -0.59 11.37
C THR A 6 -18.14 -1.28 11.74
N ALA A 7 -18.17 -2.20 12.72
CA ALA A 7 -16.97 -2.95 13.09
C ALA A 7 -16.48 -3.84 11.92
N ALA A 8 -17.40 -4.48 11.19
CA ALA A 8 -17.06 -5.29 10.02
C ALA A 8 -16.43 -4.46 8.90
N GLU A 9 -16.92 -3.25 8.65
CA GLU A 9 -16.34 -2.31 7.69
C GLU A 9 -14.91 -1.92 8.08
N ILE A 10 -14.68 -1.58 9.35
CA ILE A 10 -13.35 -1.24 9.86
C ILE A 10 -12.39 -2.43 9.77
N VAL A 11 -12.83 -3.65 10.11
CA VAL A 11 -12.02 -4.87 9.96
C VAL A 11 -11.51 -5.02 8.52
N LYS A 12 -12.37 -4.76 7.53
CA LYS A 12 -12.00 -4.83 6.11
C LYS A 12 -10.98 -3.75 5.73
N TYR A 13 -11.15 -2.51 6.17
CA TYR A 13 -10.16 -1.45 5.92
C TYR A 13 -8.82 -1.75 6.59
N GLN A 14 -8.84 -2.09 7.87
CA GLN A 14 -7.62 -2.38 8.64
C GLN A 14 -6.85 -3.57 8.06
N SER A 15 -7.54 -4.64 7.68
CA SER A 15 -6.90 -5.81 7.06
C SER A 15 -6.16 -5.42 5.78
N ASN A 16 -6.80 -4.67 4.89
CA ASN A 16 -6.18 -4.25 3.62
C ASN A 16 -5.02 -3.27 3.83
N VAL A 17 -5.12 -2.38 4.81
CA VAL A 17 -4.01 -1.49 5.20
C VAL A 17 -2.81 -2.28 5.71
N MET A 18 -3.03 -3.29 6.56
CA MET A 18 -1.96 -4.14 7.09
C MET A 18 -1.24 -4.91 5.97
N LEU A 19 -1.99 -5.44 5.00
CA LEU A 19 -1.42 -6.12 3.84
C LEU A 19 -0.66 -5.16 2.92
N ALA A 20 -1.20 -3.97 2.66
CA ALA A 20 -0.53 -2.92 1.89
C ALA A 20 0.80 -2.48 2.56
N ALA A 21 0.79 -2.32 3.88
CA ALA A 21 2.00 -2.02 4.65
C ALA A 21 3.04 -3.14 4.53
N LYS A 22 2.62 -4.41 4.54
CA LYS A 22 3.51 -5.56 4.36
C LYS A 22 4.19 -5.55 2.99
N VAL A 23 3.44 -5.22 1.93
CA VAL A 23 4.00 -5.04 0.57
C VAL A 23 5.00 -3.87 0.54
N ALA A 24 4.68 -2.75 1.19
CA ALA A 24 5.58 -1.59 1.25
C ALA A 24 6.90 -1.94 1.95
N LEU A 25 6.83 -2.57 3.13
CA LEU A 25 8.00 -3.04 3.87
C LEU A 25 8.84 -4.03 3.04
N ALA A 26 8.19 -4.99 2.38
CA ALA A 26 8.86 -5.94 1.51
C ALA A 26 9.68 -5.25 0.40
N ASN A 27 9.12 -4.22 -0.24
CA ASN A 27 9.81 -3.45 -1.27
C ASN A 27 11.01 -2.66 -0.70
N VAL A 28 10.89 -2.08 0.51
CA VAL A 28 12.01 -1.41 1.18
C VAL A 28 13.15 -2.40 1.46
N PHE A 29 12.83 -3.56 2.02
CA PHE A 29 13.85 -4.58 2.31
C PHE A 29 14.44 -5.20 1.05
N TYR A 30 13.68 -5.30 -0.04
CA TYR A 30 14.20 -5.72 -1.33
C TYR A 30 15.28 -4.75 -1.84
N ASP A 31 15.00 -3.44 -1.82
CA ASP A 31 15.99 -2.43 -2.25
C ASP A 31 17.22 -2.41 -1.32
N LEU A 32 17.02 -2.60 -0.01
CA LEU A 32 18.11 -2.73 0.96
C LEU A 32 18.98 -3.96 0.68
N CYS A 33 18.36 -5.12 0.43
CA CYS A 33 19.09 -6.35 0.12
C CYS A 33 19.89 -6.18 -1.18
N ALA A 34 19.31 -5.56 -2.21
CA ALA A 34 20.01 -5.26 -3.45
C ALA A 34 21.24 -4.35 -3.22
N ALA A 35 21.11 -3.31 -2.39
CA ALA A 35 22.22 -2.40 -2.06
C ALA A 35 23.33 -3.08 -1.24
N LEU A 36 23.00 -4.15 -0.51
CA LEU A 36 23.94 -4.94 0.30
C LEU A 36 24.47 -6.19 -0.43
N GLU A 37 24.08 -6.40 -1.69
CA GLU A 37 24.40 -7.62 -2.45
C GLU A 37 23.94 -8.92 -1.74
N VAL A 38 22.74 -8.85 -1.12
CA VAL A 38 22.09 -9.97 -0.42
C VAL A 38 20.87 -10.46 -1.22
N GLU A 39 20.69 -11.79 -1.30
CA GLU A 39 19.52 -12.40 -1.92
C GLU A 39 18.25 -12.20 -1.07
N TYR A 40 17.36 -11.31 -1.54
CA TYR A 40 16.11 -10.99 -0.84
C TYR A 40 15.23 -12.21 -0.57
N ASP A 41 15.20 -13.18 -1.49
CA ASP A 41 14.34 -14.35 -1.34
C ASP A 41 14.74 -15.24 -0.17
N ASP A 42 16.02 -15.27 0.21
CA ASP A 42 16.49 -16.00 1.39
C ASP A 42 16.09 -15.28 2.68
N VAL A 43 16.20 -13.94 2.70
CA VAL A 43 15.70 -13.10 3.81
C VAL A 43 14.19 -13.27 3.97
N LYS A 44 13.43 -13.18 2.88
CA LYS A 44 11.97 -13.36 2.85
C LYS A 44 11.58 -14.73 3.41
N LYS A 45 12.23 -15.81 2.98
CA LYS A 45 11.96 -17.17 3.48
C LYS A 45 12.21 -17.27 4.98
N ALA A 46 13.35 -16.76 5.47
CA ALA A 46 13.70 -16.79 6.89
C ALA A 46 12.69 -16.00 7.75
N VAL A 47 12.31 -14.79 7.32
CA VAL A 47 11.29 -13.98 7.99
C VAL A 47 9.91 -14.66 7.97
N ALA A 48 9.55 -15.29 6.86
CA ALA A 48 8.27 -15.99 6.71
C ALA A 48 8.12 -17.23 7.60
N MET A 49 9.23 -17.81 8.10
CA MET A 49 9.19 -18.93 9.05
C MET A 49 8.63 -18.53 10.41
N ASP A 50 8.67 -17.23 10.75
CA ASP A 50 7.96 -16.73 11.93
C ASP A 50 6.44 -16.75 11.67
N SER A 51 5.74 -17.64 12.36
CA SER A 51 4.30 -17.86 12.18
C SER A 51 3.44 -16.63 12.51
N ARG A 52 3.98 -15.65 13.25
CA ARG A 52 3.30 -14.38 13.52
C ARG A 52 3.31 -13.45 12.31
N ILE A 53 4.26 -13.64 11.39
CA ILE A 53 4.42 -12.83 10.17
C ILE A 53 3.80 -13.56 8.97
N GLY A 54 4.17 -14.82 8.77
CA GLY A 54 3.74 -15.66 7.64
C GLY A 54 4.26 -15.17 6.28
N SER A 55 4.02 -15.95 5.22
CA SER A 55 4.62 -15.74 3.89
C SER A 55 3.90 -14.77 2.95
N SER A 56 2.64 -14.41 3.23
CA SER A 56 1.83 -13.64 2.28
C SER A 56 2.34 -12.19 2.09
N HIS A 57 2.10 -11.61 0.91
CA HIS A 57 2.32 -10.18 0.62
C HIS A 57 3.77 -9.68 0.82
N MET A 58 4.75 -10.57 0.64
CA MET A 58 6.18 -10.22 0.64
C MET A 58 6.86 -10.49 -0.71
N ASP A 59 6.10 -10.91 -1.72
CA ASP A 59 6.65 -11.12 -3.05
C ASP A 59 6.85 -9.78 -3.78
N ILE A 60 7.98 -9.66 -4.47
CA ILE A 60 8.31 -8.49 -5.26
C ILE A 60 7.87 -8.73 -6.69
N THR A 61 6.95 -7.90 -7.16
CA THR A 61 6.45 -7.95 -8.52
C THR A 61 7.22 -7.01 -9.43
N THR A 62 7.15 -7.24 -10.74
CA THR A 62 7.76 -6.36 -11.76
C THR A 62 7.27 -4.91 -11.66
N GLU A 63 6.01 -4.73 -11.31
CA GLU A 63 5.39 -3.40 -11.19
C GLU A 63 5.88 -2.63 -9.96
N ARG A 64 6.47 -3.32 -8.98
CA ARG A 64 6.80 -2.83 -7.63
C ARG A 64 5.57 -2.30 -6.87
N GLY A 65 5.67 -2.28 -5.55
CA GLY A 65 4.58 -1.83 -4.68
C GLY A 65 3.27 -2.63 -4.83
N PHE A 66 2.19 -2.10 -4.26
CA PHE A 66 0.85 -2.65 -4.34
C PHE A 66 -0.02 -1.92 -5.38
N GLY A 67 -0.98 -2.65 -5.97
CA GLY A 67 -1.94 -2.13 -6.95
C GLY A 67 -3.31 -2.79 -6.84
N GLY A 68 -4.01 -2.91 -7.97
CA GLY A 68 -5.34 -3.52 -8.04
C GLY A 68 -6.45 -2.72 -7.35
N LYS A 69 -7.64 -3.34 -7.26
CA LYS A 69 -8.87 -2.61 -6.87
C LYS A 69 -8.94 -2.19 -5.41
N CYS A 70 -8.36 -3.00 -4.51
CA CYS A 70 -8.69 -2.93 -3.08
C CYS A 70 -7.75 -2.02 -2.29
N PHE A 71 -6.43 -2.19 -2.41
CA PHE A 71 -5.49 -1.49 -1.53
C PHE A 71 -5.48 0.03 -1.73
N PRO A 72 -5.32 0.59 -2.95
CA PRO A 72 -5.31 2.03 -3.14
C PRO A 72 -6.62 2.69 -2.68
N LYS A 73 -7.75 2.06 -2.99
CA LYS A 73 -9.09 2.52 -2.57
C LYS A 73 -9.25 2.55 -1.06
N ASP A 74 -8.94 1.45 -0.40
CA ASP A 74 -9.25 1.28 1.02
C ASP A 74 -8.32 2.12 1.90
N LEU A 75 -7.05 2.23 1.51
CA LEU A 75 -6.09 3.14 2.13
C LEU A 75 -6.53 4.60 1.96
N GLY A 76 -7.04 4.95 0.77
CA GLY A 76 -7.62 6.27 0.53
C GLY A 76 -8.87 6.52 1.38
N ALA A 77 -9.78 5.56 1.45
CA ALA A 77 -11.04 5.72 2.18
C ALA A 77 -10.78 5.92 3.68
N VAL A 78 -9.87 5.15 4.28
CA VAL A 78 -9.56 5.26 5.71
C VAL A 78 -8.83 6.58 6.03
N THR A 79 -7.87 7.00 5.20
CA THR A 79 -7.16 8.29 5.39
C THR A 79 -8.10 9.47 5.23
N GLY A 80 -8.99 9.43 4.22
CA GLY A 80 -10.07 10.41 4.07
C GLY A 80 -10.95 10.50 5.32
N LYS A 81 -11.32 9.34 5.89
CA LYS A 81 -12.13 9.31 7.12
C LYS A 81 -11.38 9.83 8.34
N CYS A 82 -10.10 9.52 8.48
CA CYS A 82 -9.25 10.07 9.55
C CYS A 82 -9.18 11.59 9.48
N ARG A 83 -9.03 12.18 8.27
CA ARG A 83 -9.04 13.64 8.08
C ARG A 83 -10.37 14.27 8.49
N GLU A 84 -11.51 13.69 8.10
CA GLU A 84 -12.84 14.16 8.54
C GLU A 84 -12.96 14.18 10.07
N LEU A 85 -12.43 13.15 10.73
CA LEU A 85 -12.47 12.97 12.18
C LEU A 85 -11.32 13.66 12.91
N LYS A 86 -10.42 14.37 12.22
CA LYS A 86 -9.22 15.02 12.78
C LYS A 86 -8.30 14.06 13.55
N ILE A 87 -8.21 12.82 13.07
CA ILE A 87 -7.29 11.79 13.59
C ILE A 87 -6.01 11.85 12.77
N ASP A 88 -4.86 11.90 13.43
CA ASP A 88 -3.57 11.77 12.76
C ASP A 88 -3.42 10.37 12.15
N CYS A 89 -3.27 10.32 10.83
CA CYS A 89 -3.05 9.11 10.07
C CYS A 89 -1.80 9.20 9.17
N GLY A 90 -0.81 10.01 9.54
CA GLY A 90 0.39 10.25 8.74
C GLY A 90 1.13 8.97 8.34
N LEU A 91 1.12 7.94 9.19
CA LEU A 91 1.68 6.62 8.84
C LEU A 91 0.99 5.98 7.62
N LEU A 92 -0.34 6.05 7.54
CA LEU A 92 -1.10 5.48 6.42
C LEU A 92 -0.91 6.28 5.15
N GLU A 93 -0.81 7.60 5.27
CA GLU A 93 -0.48 8.49 4.17
C GLU A 93 0.92 8.21 3.64
N GLU A 94 1.91 7.94 4.50
CA GLU A 94 3.26 7.60 4.07
C GLU A 94 3.33 6.25 3.35
N ILE A 95 2.58 5.23 3.81
CA ILE A 95 2.46 3.96 3.07
C ILE A 95 1.93 4.21 1.65
N HIS A 96 0.95 5.11 1.50
CA HIS A 96 0.43 5.47 0.18
C HIS A 96 1.47 6.19 -0.67
N SER A 97 2.09 7.23 -0.11
CA SER A 97 3.09 8.06 -0.76
C SER A 97 4.29 7.24 -1.21
N TYR A 98 4.79 6.34 -0.36
CA TYR A 98 5.84 5.40 -0.72
C TYR A 98 5.44 4.55 -1.93
N ASN A 99 4.22 3.99 -1.93
CA ASN A 99 3.73 3.21 -3.05
C ASN A 99 3.71 4.01 -4.36
N LEU A 100 3.24 5.26 -4.32
CA LEU A 100 3.20 6.15 -5.49
C LEU A 100 4.59 6.51 -6.02
N ARG A 101 5.63 6.52 -5.16
CA ARG A 101 7.02 6.77 -5.56
C ARG A 101 7.64 5.57 -6.28
N ILE A 102 7.39 4.35 -5.81
CA ILE A 102 8.06 3.15 -6.36
C ILE A 102 7.29 2.49 -7.51
N ARG A 103 5.97 2.62 -7.54
CA ARG A 103 5.12 1.97 -8.54
C ARG A 103 4.77 2.94 -9.66
N ARG A 104 5.26 2.63 -10.87
CA ARG A 104 5.02 3.45 -12.06
C ARG A 104 3.62 3.24 -12.64
N ASN A 105 3.17 1.99 -12.68
CA ASN A 105 1.88 1.63 -13.24
C ASN A 105 0.75 1.79 -12.21
N ARG A 106 -0.15 2.74 -12.45
CA ARG A 106 -1.29 3.04 -11.57
C ARG A 106 -2.55 2.40 -12.12
N ASP A 107 -2.50 1.08 -12.33
CA ASP A 107 -3.56 0.23 -12.92
C ASP A 107 -4.94 0.44 -12.28
N TRP A 108 -4.98 0.75 -10.98
CA TRP A 108 -6.22 1.06 -10.28
C TRP A 108 -6.99 2.28 -10.82
N ARG A 109 -6.35 3.17 -11.60
CA ARG A 109 -7.04 4.31 -12.23
C ARG A 109 -8.09 3.85 -13.25
N GLU A 110 -7.80 2.76 -13.95
CA GLU A 110 -8.67 2.19 -14.98
C GLU A 110 -9.73 1.24 -14.42
N ILE A 111 -9.64 0.90 -13.12
CA ILE A 111 -10.56 -0.03 -12.49
C ILE A 111 -11.73 0.72 -11.85
N ALA A 112 -12.93 0.52 -12.38
CA ALA A 112 -14.15 1.10 -11.83
C ALA A 112 -14.30 0.79 -10.32
N GLY A 113 -14.36 1.86 -9.52
CA GLY A 113 -14.49 1.79 -8.07
C GLY A 113 -13.23 1.31 -7.33
N ALA A 114 -12.03 1.47 -7.93
CA ALA A 114 -10.74 1.30 -7.26
C ALA A 114 -10.14 2.62 -6.72
N THR A 115 -10.88 3.72 -6.87
CA THR A 115 -10.52 5.04 -6.32
C THR A 115 -11.71 5.60 -5.54
N VAL A 116 -11.43 6.42 -4.53
CA VAL A 116 -12.46 7.11 -3.74
C VAL A 116 -12.57 8.52 -4.29
N GLY A 117 -13.66 8.81 -5.01
CA GLY A 117 -14.08 10.14 -5.47
C GLY A 117 -12.97 11.19 -5.67
N GLY A 118 -12.11 11.00 -6.67
CA GLY A 118 -11.29 12.04 -7.34
C GLY A 118 -10.32 12.92 -6.53
N ARG A 119 -10.31 12.91 -5.20
CA ARG A 119 -9.61 13.93 -4.37
C ARG A 119 -8.56 13.40 -3.39
N ILE A 120 -8.25 12.10 -3.42
CA ILE A 120 -7.29 11.52 -2.46
C ILE A 120 -5.85 11.60 -2.97
N TYR A 121 -5.67 11.92 -4.25
CA TYR A 121 -4.37 12.16 -4.83
C TYR A 121 -3.99 13.62 -4.58
N ASN A 122 -3.38 13.93 -3.43
CA ASN A 122 -2.36 14.98 -3.41
C ASN A 122 -1.16 14.45 -4.19
N GLU A 123 -1.35 14.30 -5.50
CA GLU A 123 -0.26 14.10 -6.43
C GLU A 123 0.46 15.43 -6.58
N PRO A 124 1.80 15.47 -6.56
CA PRO A 124 2.49 16.55 -7.22
C PRO A 124 1.94 16.62 -8.65
N ALA A 125 1.59 17.83 -9.10
CA ALA A 125 1.14 18.04 -10.48
C ALA A 125 2.07 17.27 -11.42
N GLU A 126 1.51 16.52 -12.36
CA GLU A 126 2.28 15.96 -13.46
C GLU A 126 3.14 17.09 -14.05
N ASP A 127 4.46 16.95 -14.00
CA ASP A 127 5.39 17.82 -14.72
C ASP A 127 5.02 17.71 -16.21
N LYS A 128 4.24 18.69 -16.69
CA LYS A 128 3.86 18.80 -18.10
C LYS A 128 4.99 19.35 -18.98
N ASP A 129 6.17 19.59 -18.42
CA ASP A 129 7.29 20.26 -19.09
C ASP A 129 8.44 19.31 -19.49
N LYS A 130 8.13 18.14 -20.06
CA LYS A 130 9.15 17.27 -20.70
C LYS A 130 8.83 16.87 -22.14
N ASN A 131 8.14 17.72 -22.87
CA ASN A 131 8.09 17.68 -24.33
C ASN A 131 8.13 19.12 -24.87
N ASP A 132 9.32 19.70 -24.92
CA ASP A 132 9.71 20.73 -25.89
C ASP A 132 11.15 20.42 -26.34
#